data_AF-A0A940NY29-F1
#
_entry.id   AF-A0A940NY29-F1
#
_cell.length_a   1.000
_cell.length_b   1.000
_cell.length_c   1.000
_cell.angle_alpha   90.00
_cell.angle_beta   90.00
_cell.angle_gamma   90.00
#
_symmetry.space_group_name_H-M   'P 1'
#
loop_
_entity.id
_entity.type
_entity.pdbx_description
1 polymer ?
#
loop_
_entity_poly.entity_id
_entity_poly.type
_entity_poly.pdbx_seq_one_letter_code
_entity_poly.pdbx_strand_id
1 'polypeptide(L)'
;MTKRSKIIIIVVLLAMIAALMFTLLFNMGWIRSRKGALPREDAKLRYPYSQLSATEKALYGALYRGVEAREDTISLPGTYDKNTYTRVYLLIAEQEPQFFYLDSVYETADLMDKANMRYKVPKDEIDMMRAAMNVRADEIISRIPSDADDIQKLLAIHDGIAAGCDYTDGDYQDEAYGCLEA
;
A
#
# COMPACT_ATOMS: atom_id res chain seq x y z
N MET A 1 -31.37 -51.02 -4.38
CA MET A 1 -30.92 -49.65 -4.71
C MET A 1 -31.00 -49.45 -6.22
N THR A 2 -31.87 -48.57 -6.71
CA THR A 2 -32.16 -48.43 -8.15
C THR A 2 -31.08 -47.61 -8.87
N LYS A 3 -30.94 -47.82 -10.19
CA LYS A 3 -29.94 -47.12 -11.04
C LYS A 3 -30.04 -45.58 -10.93
N ARG A 4 -31.26 -45.07 -10.70
CA ARG A 4 -31.54 -43.64 -10.47
C ARG A 4 -30.96 -43.12 -9.15
N SER A 5 -31.08 -43.88 -8.05
CA SER A 5 -30.50 -43.49 -6.76
C SER A 5 -28.97 -43.42 -6.79
N LYS A 6 -28.30 -44.29 -7.55
CA LYS A 6 -26.84 -44.24 -7.73
C LYS A 6 -26.37 -42.99 -8.48
N ILE A 7 -27.10 -42.57 -9.51
CA ILE A 7 -26.78 -41.37 -10.30
C ILE A 7 -26.94 -40.11 -9.44
N ILE A 8 -28.00 -40.02 -8.64
CA ILE A 8 -28.23 -38.88 -7.75
C ILE A 8 -27.10 -38.75 -6.72
N ILE A 9 -26.67 -39.86 -6.11
CA ILE A 9 -25.57 -39.86 -5.13
C ILE A 9 -24.25 -39.38 -5.77
N ILE A 10 -23.94 -39.81 -7.00
CA ILE A 10 -22.73 -39.39 -7.71
C ILE A 10 -22.75 -37.89 -8.04
N VAL A 11 -23.90 -37.37 -8.48
CA VAL A 11 -24.05 -35.93 -8.78
C VAL A 11 -23.89 -35.08 -7.52
N VAL A 12 -24.45 -35.52 -6.39
CA VAL A 12 -24.30 -34.82 -5.11
C VAL A 12 -22.85 -34.85 -4.61
N LEU A 13 -22.15 -35.99 -4.74
CA LEU A 13 -20.73 -36.11 -4.41
C LEU A 13 -19.84 -35.20 -5.28
N LEU A 14 -20.10 -35.13 -6.58
CA LEU A 14 -19.37 -34.25 -7.49
C LEU A 14 -19.62 -32.77 -7.17
N ALA A 15 -20.85 -32.39 -6.83
CA ALA A 15 -21.17 -31.03 -6.41
C ALA A 15 -20.47 -30.65 -5.10
N MET A 16 -20.38 -31.57 -4.13
CA MET A 16 -19.63 -31.34 -2.89
C MET A 16 -18.13 -31.20 -3.13
N ILE A 17 -17.53 -32.03 -3.99
CA ILE A 17 -16.10 -31.93 -4.34
C ILE A 17 -15.83 -30.61 -5.08
N ALA A 18 -16.71 -30.20 -5.99
CA ALA A 18 -16.58 -28.92 -6.69
C ALA A 18 -16.70 -27.73 -5.73
N ALA A 19 -17.63 -27.78 -4.77
CA ALA A 19 -17.77 -26.76 -3.74
C ALA A 19 -16.53 -26.69 -2.83
N LEU A 20 -15.99 -27.85 -2.45
CA LEU A 20 -14.80 -27.95 -1.59
C LEU A 20 -13.53 -27.50 -2.32
N MET A 21 -13.39 -27.84 -3.61
CA MET A 21 -12.32 -27.29 -4.46
C MET A 21 -12.51 -25.79 -4.67
N PHE A 22 -13.74 -25.29 -4.82
CA PHE A 22 -13.98 -23.86 -4.97
C PHE A 22 -13.60 -23.10 -3.70
N THR A 23 -13.99 -23.57 -2.50
CA THR A 23 -13.52 -22.96 -1.25
C THR A 23 -12.01 -23.09 -1.09
N LEU A 24 -11.40 -24.25 -1.39
CA LEU A 24 -9.94 -24.40 -1.33
C LEU A 24 -9.21 -23.49 -2.31
N LEU A 25 -9.70 -23.32 -3.54
CA LEU A 25 -9.11 -22.43 -4.55
C LEU A 25 -9.36 -20.95 -4.26
N PHE A 26 -10.48 -20.61 -3.60
CA PHE A 26 -10.77 -19.25 -3.16
C PHE A 26 -9.99 -18.86 -1.90
N ASN A 27 -9.71 -19.83 -1.03
CA ASN A 27 -8.95 -19.65 0.21
C ASN A 27 -7.44 -19.83 -0.01
N MET A 28 -7.01 -20.60 -1.02
CA MET A 28 -5.63 -20.58 -1.51
C MET A 28 -5.39 -19.26 -2.24
N GLY A 29 -4.48 -18.44 -1.70
CA GLY A 29 -4.15 -17.06 -2.11
C GLY A 29 -3.79 -16.80 -3.59
N TRP A 30 -3.88 -17.79 -4.48
CA TRP A 30 -3.55 -17.67 -5.90
C TRP A 30 -4.56 -16.84 -6.71
N ILE A 31 -5.86 -16.86 -6.34
CA ILE A 31 -6.87 -15.98 -6.95
C ILE A 31 -6.83 -14.57 -6.32
N ARG A 32 -6.52 -14.46 -5.02
CA ARG A 32 -6.32 -13.17 -4.34
C ARG A 32 -5.10 -12.42 -4.88
N SER A 33 -4.01 -13.11 -5.22
CA SER A 33 -2.77 -12.45 -5.69
C SER A 33 -2.95 -11.68 -7.01
N ARG A 34 -3.85 -12.12 -7.90
CA ARG A 34 -4.15 -11.40 -9.16
C ARG A 34 -4.99 -10.12 -8.98
N LYS A 35 -5.74 -9.99 -7.88
CA LYS A 35 -6.47 -8.76 -7.53
C LYS A 35 -5.69 -7.83 -6.60
N GLY A 36 -4.53 -8.28 -6.11
CA GLY A 36 -3.75 -7.58 -5.08
C GLY A 36 -2.84 -6.49 -5.61
N ALA A 37 -2.37 -6.58 -6.85
CA ALA A 37 -1.39 -5.66 -7.44
C ALA A 37 -1.94 -4.24 -7.66
N LEU A 38 -1.05 -3.24 -7.67
CA LEU A 38 -1.39 -1.87 -8.05
C LEU A 38 -1.83 -1.76 -9.52
N PRO A 39 -2.67 -0.76 -9.87
CA PRO A 39 -2.97 -0.38 -11.25
C PRO A 39 -1.70 -0.14 -12.08
N ARG A 40 -1.81 -0.30 -13.41
CA ARG A 40 -0.63 -0.24 -14.31
C ARG A 40 0.01 1.15 -14.36
N GLU A 41 -0.75 2.23 -14.20
CA GLU A 41 -0.17 3.58 -14.15
C GLU A 41 0.66 3.79 -12.88
N ASP A 42 0.10 3.46 -11.72
CA ASP A 42 0.76 3.58 -10.42
C ASP A 42 2.00 2.70 -10.32
N ALA A 43 1.96 1.51 -10.91
CA ALA A 43 3.08 0.59 -10.96
C ALA A 43 4.28 1.11 -11.77
N LYS A 44 4.04 1.92 -12.82
CA LYS A 44 5.11 2.43 -13.70
C LYS A 44 5.97 3.49 -13.02
N LEU A 45 5.37 4.26 -12.11
CA LEU A 45 6.06 5.33 -11.38
C LEU A 45 6.97 4.79 -10.27
N ARG A 46 6.77 3.53 -9.86
CA ARG A 46 7.46 2.91 -8.72
C ARG A 46 8.53 1.94 -9.19
N TYR A 47 9.76 2.43 -9.36
CA TYR A 47 10.89 1.59 -9.80
C TYR A 47 11.10 0.36 -8.90
N PRO A 48 11.13 0.46 -7.56
CA PRO A 48 11.31 -0.72 -6.70
C PRO A 48 10.16 -1.75 -6.85
N TYR A 49 8.92 -1.27 -7.01
CA TYR A 49 7.76 -2.14 -7.23
C TYR A 49 7.90 -2.96 -8.53
N SER A 50 8.47 -2.37 -9.59
CA SER A 50 8.65 -3.07 -10.87
C SER A 50 9.47 -4.36 -10.75
N GLN A 51 10.44 -4.38 -9.83
CA GLN A 51 11.36 -5.49 -9.58
C GLN A 51 10.74 -6.63 -8.74
N LEU A 52 9.57 -6.40 -8.14
CA LEU A 52 8.91 -7.38 -7.27
C LEU A 52 8.35 -8.57 -8.07
N SER A 53 8.39 -9.75 -7.44
CA SER A 53 7.71 -10.95 -7.95
C SER A 53 6.18 -10.76 -7.95
N ALA A 54 5.43 -11.61 -8.66
CA ALA A 54 3.96 -11.53 -8.65
C ALA A 54 3.37 -11.67 -7.24
N THR A 55 3.97 -12.52 -6.42
CA THR A 55 3.56 -12.76 -5.02
C THR A 55 3.85 -11.55 -4.12
N GLU A 56 4.99 -10.90 -4.33
CA GLU A 56 5.38 -9.67 -3.63
C GLU A 56 4.56 -8.46 -4.08
N LYS A 57 4.24 -8.35 -5.36
CA LYS A 57 3.35 -7.30 -5.89
C LYS A 57 1.95 -7.37 -5.27
N ALA A 58 1.45 -8.58 -5.04
CA ALA A 58 0.19 -8.79 -4.34
C ALA A 58 0.27 -8.35 -2.88
N LEU A 59 1.35 -8.72 -2.17
CA LEU A 59 1.61 -8.26 -0.80
C LEU A 59 1.68 -6.75 -0.73
N TYR A 60 2.51 -6.15 -1.58
CA TYR A 60 2.71 -4.71 -1.67
C TYR A 60 1.38 -4.00 -1.87
N GLY A 61 0.57 -4.41 -2.86
CA GLY A 61 -0.68 -3.71 -3.12
C GLY A 61 -1.75 -3.94 -2.04
N ALA A 62 -1.72 -5.05 -1.30
CA ALA A 62 -2.57 -5.25 -0.13
C ALA A 62 -2.19 -4.28 1.00
N LEU A 63 -0.90 -4.19 1.32
CA LEU A 63 -0.38 -3.23 2.29
C LEU A 63 -0.66 -1.79 1.87
N TYR A 64 -0.39 -1.42 0.61
CA TYR A 64 -0.65 -0.09 0.07
C TYR A 64 -2.10 0.35 0.30
N ARG A 65 -3.06 -0.48 -0.14
CA ARG A 65 -4.50 -0.16 0.01
C ARG A 65 -4.93 -0.12 1.47
N GLY A 66 -4.42 -1.03 2.30
CA GLY A 66 -4.76 -1.03 3.72
C GLY A 66 -4.19 0.19 4.46
N VAL A 67 -2.98 0.64 4.12
CA VAL A 67 -2.40 1.88 4.64
C VAL A 67 -3.18 3.10 4.17
N GLU A 68 -3.51 3.16 2.87
CA GLU A 68 -4.34 4.23 2.29
C GLU A 68 -5.72 4.32 2.95
N ALA A 69 -6.34 3.15 3.23
CA ALA A 69 -7.60 3.04 3.96
C ALA A 69 -7.46 3.21 5.48
N ARG A 70 -6.23 3.34 6.01
CA ARG A 70 -5.90 3.47 7.43
C ARG A 70 -6.45 2.30 8.25
N GLU A 71 -6.30 1.09 7.76
CA GLU A 71 -6.69 -0.15 8.44
C GLU A 71 -5.68 -0.49 9.55
N ASP A 72 -6.16 -0.70 10.77
CA ASP A 72 -5.30 -1.10 11.89
C ASP A 72 -4.81 -2.55 11.73
N THR A 73 -5.52 -3.37 10.95
CA THR A 73 -5.14 -4.74 10.61
C THR A 73 -5.46 -5.07 9.17
N ILE A 74 -4.43 -5.37 8.38
CA ILE A 74 -4.53 -5.69 6.96
C ILE A 74 -4.42 -7.20 6.78
N SER A 75 -5.42 -7.81 6.13
CA SER A 75 -5.34 -9.23 5.73
C SER A 75 -4.43 -9.39 4.52
N LEU A 76 -3.39 -10.23 4.63
CA LEU A 76 -2.45 -10.46 3.53
C LEU A 76 -3.03 -11.47 2.52
N PRO A 77 -2.66 -11.38 1.23
CA PRO A 77 -3.22 -12.25 0.20
C PRO A 77 -2.67 -13.68 0.22
N GLY A 78 -1.72 -13.97 1.10
CA GLY A 78 -1.11 -15.27 1.35
C GLY A 78 -0.31 -15.24 2.64
N THR A 79 0.39 -16.34 2.92
CA THR A 79 1.33 -16.42 4.05
C THR A 79 2.73 -16.13 3.56
N TYR A 80 3.43 -15.22 4.23
CA TYR A 80 4.76 -14.73 3.85
C TYR A 80 5.76 -15.02 4.97
N ASP A 81 6.97 -15.43 4.61
CA ASP A 81 8.06 -15.48 5.57
C ASP A 81 8.45 -14.05 6.02
N LYS A 82 9.09 -13.96 7.19
CA LYS A 82 9.55 -12.70 7.76
C LYS A 82 10.35 -11.84 6.79
N ASN A 83 11.29 -12.41 6.03
CA ASN A 83 12.19 -11.63 5.18
C ASN A 83 11.43 -11.03 3.99
N THR A 84 10.53 -11.80 3.37
CA THR A 84 9.67 -11.33 2.30
C THR A 84 8.73 -10.24 2.78
N TYR A 85 8.09 -10.45 3.94
CA TYR A 85 7.21 -9.44 4.54
C TYR A 85 7.96 -8.15 4.87
N THR A 86 9.06 -8.23 5.63
CA THR A 86 9.84 -7.06 6.07
C THR A 86 10.31 -6.25 4.87
N ARG A 87 10.87 -6.89 3.84
CA ARG A 87 11.34 -6.18 2.65
C ARG A 87 10.21 -5.42 1.95
N VAL A 88 9.06 -6.05 1.75
CA VAL A 88 7.93 -5.41 1.06
C VAL A 88 7.28 -4.32 1.91
N TYR A 89 7.19 -4.52 3.23
CA TYR A 89 6.73 -3.50 4.18
C TYR A 89 7.63 -2.27 4.13
N LEU A 90 8.96 -2.46 4.21
CA LEU A 90 9.93 -1.36 4.16
C LEU A 90 9.88 -0.61 2.83
N LEU A 91 9.61 -1.30 1.71
CA LEU A 91 9.39 -0.60 0.44
C LEU A 91 8.20 0.36 0.50
N ILE A 92 7.15 0.05 1.27
CA ILE A 92 6.02 0.98 1.43
C ILE A 92 6.40 2.09 2.40
N ALA A 93 6.93 1.76 3.56
CA ALA A 93 7.28 2.75 4.59
C ALA A 93 8.30 3.78 4.08
N GLU A 94 9.25 3.37 3.24
CA GLU A 94 10.38 4.20 2.82
C GLU A 94 10.24 4.81 1.41
N GLN A 95 9.35 4.30 0.56
CA GLN A 95 9.22 4.78 -0.83
C GLN A 95 7.88 5.43 -1.14
N GLU A 96 6.91 5.37 -0.23
CA GLU A 96 5.59 5.99 -0.39
C GLU A 96 5.47 7.20 0.54
N PRO A 97 6.01 8.38 0.13
CA PRO A 97 6.07 9.56 1.00
C PRO A 97 4.68 10.05 1.46
N GLN A 98 3.62 9.72 0.72
CA GLN A 98 2.23 10.01 1.11
C GLN A 98 1.77 9.26 2.38
N PHE A 99 2.56 8.31 2.87
CA PHE A 99 2.33 7.53 4.10
C PHE A 99 3.23 7.96 5.27
N PHE A 100 3.66 9.23 5.31
CA PHE A 100 4.48 9.85 6.37
C PHE A 100 4.04 9.54 7.82
N TYR A 101 2.75 9.31 8.02
CA TYR A 101 2.11 8.98 9.31
C TYR A 101 2.27 7.50 9.76
N LEU A 102 2.95 6.65 8.97
CA LEU A 102 3.30 5.29 9.41
C LEU A 102 4.35 5.34 10.52
N ASP A 103 4.13 4.53 11.56
CA ASP A 103 5.10 4.36 12.64
C ASP A 103 6.33 3.56 12.14
N SER A 104 7.50 3.89 12.69
CA SER A 104 8.75 3.14 12.45
C SER A 104 8.72 1.77 13.14
N VAL A 105 7.86 1.59 14.15
CA VAL A 105 7.65 0.31 14.82
C VAL A 105 6.64 -0.54 14.04
N TYR A 106 7.09 -1.69 13.55
CA TYR A 106 6.23 -2.66 12.86
C TYR A 106 6.41 -4.08 13.41
N GLU A 107 5.34 -4.86 13.34
CA GLU A 107 5.29 -6.21 13.91
C GLU A 107 5.70 -7.25 12.86
N THR A 108 6.47 -8.24 13.28
CA THR A 108 6.88 -9.38 12.43
C THR A 108 6.79 -10.68 13.21
N ALA A 109 6.51 -11.76 12.48
CA ALA A 109 6.55 -13.14 12.94
C ALA A 109 7.21 -14.01 11.85
N ASP A 110 7.53 -15.27 12.17
CA ASP A 110 8.13 -16.19 11.21
C ASP A 110 7.27 -16.38 9.96
N LEU A 111 5.95 -16.37 10.15
CA LEU A 111 4.94 -16.42 9.10
C LEU A 111 3.91 -15.31 9.33
N MET A 112 3.64 -14.56 8.27
CA MET A 112 2.74 -13.42 8.25
C MET A 112 1.58 -13.68 7.31
N ASP A 113 0.35 -13.72 7.83
CA ASP A 113 -0.90 -13.76 7.07
C ASP A 113 -1.77 -12.50 7.29
N LYS A 114 -1.38 -11.66 8.25
CA LYS A 114 -1.93 -10.34 8.54
C LYS A 114 -0.80 -9.38 8.90
N ALA A 115 -1.03 -8.09 8.69
CA ALA A 115 -0.18 -7.01 9.17
C ALA A 115 -0.94 -6.17 10.17
N ASN A 116 -0.39 -6.00 11.37
CA ASN A 116 -0.93 -5.05 12.35
C ASN A 116 -0.22 -3.72 12.12
N MET A 117 -0.99 -2.70 11.76
CA MET A 117 -0.46 -1.38 11.40
C MET A 117 -0.39 -0.48 12.63
N ARG A 118 0.67 0.31 12.70
CA ARG A 118 0.84 1.37 13.70
C ARG A 118 0.97 2.70 12.99
N TYR A 119 0.25 3.68 13.49
CA TYR A 119 0.22 5.04 12.96
C TYR A 119 0.67 5.99 14.06
N LYS A 120 1.49 6.98 13.70
CA LYS A 120 2.08 7.94 14.64
C LYS A 120 1.03 8.85 15.27
N VAL A 121 -0.03 9.13 14.52
CA VAL A 121 -1.07 10.10 14.88
C VAL A 121 -2.48 9.54 14.64
N PRO A 122 -3.51 10.07 15.33
CA PRO A 122 -4.92 9.76 15.07
C PRO A 122 -5.37 10.05 13.62
N LYS A 123 -6.44 9.38 13.16
CA LYS A 123 -6.88 9.43 11.74
C LYS A 123 -7.34 10.82 11.28
N ASP A 124 -7.94 11.60 12.17
CA ASP A 124 -8.36 12.98 11.94
C ASP A 124 -7.16 13.93 11.79
N GLU A 125 -6.10 13.73 12.57
CA GLU A 125 -4.86 14.48 12.45
C GLU A 125 -4.16 14.21 11.10
N ILE A 126 -4.18 12.96 10.62
CA ILE A 126 -3.64 12.60 9.28
C ILE A 126 -4.32 13.42 8.18
N ASP A 127 -5.65 13.57 8.22
CA ASP A 127 -6.39 14.31 7.19
C ASP A 127 -6.05 15.80 7.22
N MET A 128 -5.88 16.37 8.42
CA MET A 128 -5.42 17.76 8.57
C MET A 128 -4.01 17.95 8.02
N MET A 129 -3.05 17.08 8.41
CA MET A 129 -1.66 17.16 7.96
C MET A 129 -1.56 17.03 6.44
N ARG A 130 -2.30 16.09 5.85
CA ARG A 130 -2.36 15.90 4.40
C ARG A 130 -2.95 17.11 3.69
N ALA A 131 -4.01 17.71 4.23
CA ALA A 131 -4.61 18.90 3.65
C ALA A 131 -3.62 20.08 3.65
N ALA A 132 -2.89 20.29 4.75
CA ALA A 132 -1.86 21.33 4.84
C ALA A 132 -0.74 21.12 3.81
N MET A 133 -0.21 19.90 3.68
CA MET A 133 0.80 19.59 2.66
C MET A 133 0.29 19.80 1.24
N ASN A 134 -0.96 19.41 0.95
CA ASN A 134 -1.57 19.61 -0.37
C ASN A 134 -1.71 21.10 -0.70
N VAL A 135 -2.12 21.93 0.25
CA VAL A 135 -2.18 23.39 0.05
C VAL A 135 -0.81 23.94 -0.32
N ARG A 136 0.26 23.53 0.38
CA ARG A 136 1.63 23.95 0.04
C ARG A 136 2.10 23.45 -1.32
N ALA A 137 1.80 22.19 -1.64
CA ALA A 137 2.11 21.62 -2.94
C ALA A 137 1.39 22.39 -4.07
N ASP A 138 0.11 22.70 -3.89
CA ASP A 138 -0.68 23.48 -4.84
C ASP A 138 -0.16 24.92 -4.98
N GLU A 139 0.27 25.56 -3.88
CA GLU A 139 0.93 26.87 -3.92
C GLU A 139 2.19 26.84 -4.79
N ILE A 140 3.05 25.82 -4.64
CA ILE A 140 4.26 25.66 -5.45
C ILE A 140 3.90 25.39 -6.91
N ILE A 141 2.98 24.46 -7.17
CA ILE A 141 2.56 24.08 -8.52
C ILE A 141 1.91 25.26 -9.25
N SER A 142 1.12 26.08 -8.56
CA SER A 142 0.43 27.24 -9.14
C SER A 142 1.38 28.31 -9.70
N ARG A 143 2.64 28.34 -9.23
CA ARG A 143 3.68 29.27 -9.70
C ARG A 143 4.37 28.79 -10.97
N ILE A 144 4.14 27.54 -11.38
CA ILE A 144 4.75 26.96 -12.57
C ILE A 144 3.98 27.46 -13.81
N PRO A 145 4.63 28.14 -14.76
CA PRO A 145 4.00 28.53 -16.01
C PRO A 145 3.46 27.32 -16.79
N SER A 146 2.31 27.47 -17.44
CA SER A 146 1.69 26.37 -18.20
C SER A 146 2.53 25.89 -19.39
N ASP A 147 3.42 26.75 -19.89
CA ASP A 147 4.35 26.50 -20.98
C ASP A 147 5.78 26.15 -20.51
N ALA A 148 5.97 25.93 -19.20
CA ALA A 148 7.26 25.57 -18.63
C ALA A 148 7.80 24.25 -19.21
N ASP A 149 9.08 24.23 -19.57
CA ASP A 149 9.80 23.01 -19.87
C ASP A 149 10.09 22.19 -18.59
N ASP A 150 10.62 20.97 -18.76
CA ASP A 150 10.83 20.07 -17.63
C ASP A 150 11.91 20.56 -16.65
N ILE A 151 12.90 21.33 -17.13
CA ILE A 151 13.93 21.93 -16.26
C ILE A 151 13.31 23.06 -15.45
N GLN A 152 12.50 23.90 -16.07
CA GLN A 152 11.79 25.00 -15.40
C GLN A 152 10.80 24.49 -14.36
N LYS A 153 10.06 23.40 -14.64
CA LYS A 153 9.21 22.73 -13.67
C LYS A 153 10.02 22.24 -12.47
N LEU A 154 11.15 21.57 -12.72
CA LEU A 154 11.99 21.04 -11.66
C LEU A 154 12.57 22.16 -10.77
N LEU A 155 13.07 23.25 -11.39
CA LEU A 155 13.58 24.41 -10.67
C LEU A 155 12.49 25.08 -9.82
N ALA A 156 11.29 25.26 -10.38
CA ALA A 156 10.18 25.87 -9.64
C ALA A 156 9.75 25.02 -8.43
N ILE A 157 9.73 23.69 -8.57
CA ILE A 157 9.47 22.78 -7.45
C ILE A 157 10.58 22.86 -6.40
N HIS A 158 11.84 22.76 -6.84
CA HIS A 158 13.00 22.86 -5.96
C HIS A 158 13.02 24.16 -5.16
N ASP A 159 12.90 25.31 -5.84
CA ASP A 159 12.94 26.63 -5.22
C ASP A 159 11.73 26.86 -4.32
N GLY A 160 10.56 26.33 -4.71
CA GLY A 160 9.35 26.36 -3.90
C GLY A 160 9.51 25.62 -2.57
N ILE A 161 10.10 24.43 -2.59
CA ILE A 161 10.43 23.66 -1.38
C ILE A 161 11.48 24.40 -0.56
N ALA A 162 12.57 24.86 -1.17
CA ALA A 162 13.66 25.53 -0.47
C ALA A 162 13.25 26.85 0.21
N ALA A 163 12.25 27.55 -0.35
CA ALA A 163 11.72 28.79 0.22
C ALA A 163 10.60 28.58 1.25
N GLY A 164 9.99 27.39 1.27
CA GLY A 164 8.81 27.08 2.09
C GLY A 164 9.06 26.03 3.18
N CYS A 165 10.29 25.55 3.30
CA CYS A 165 10.67 24.56 4.30
C CYS A 165 11.86 25.05 5.14
N ASP A 166 11.78 24.87 6.45
CA ASP A 166 12.92 25.06 7.34
C ASP A 166 13.32 23.75 8.03
N TYR A 167 14.58 23.66 8.43
CA TYR A 167 15.07 22.57 9.27
C TYR A 167 14.66 22.84 10.71
N THR A 168 13.86 21.94 11.28
CA THR A 168 13.38 22.05 12.66
C THR A 168 13.96 20.93 13.52
N ASP A 169 14.17 21.23 14.82
CA ASP A 169 14.52 20.23 15.84
C ASP A 169 13.27 19.79 16.64
N GLY A 170 12.08 19.95 16.05
CA GLY A 170 10.78 19.80 16.71
C GLY A 170 10.11 18.44 16.45
N ASP A 171 8.83 18.35 16.82
CA ASP A 171 8.01 17.20 16.45
C ASP A 171 7.94 17.08 14.92
N TYR A 172 7.94 15.84 14.41
CA TYR A 172 7.91 15.53 12.97
C TYR A 172 9.13 16.00 12.15
N GLN A 173 10.28 16.30 12.78
CA GLN A 173 11.52 16.72 12.09
C GLN A 173 12.01 15.74 10.99
N ASP A 174 11.69 14.44 11.13
CA ASP A 174 12.07 13.41 10.17
C ASP A 174 11.05 13.25 9.01
N GLU A 175 10.04 14.11 8.94
CA GLU A 175 8.92 14.02 8.01
C GLU A 175 8.78 15.29 7.17
N ALA A 176 8.33 15.13 5.92
CA ALA A 176 8.07 16.27 5.04
C ALA A 176 7.07 17.29 5.63
N TYR A 177 6.15 16.82 6.48
CA TYR A 177 5.20 17.69 7.18
C TYR A 177 5.88 18.66 8.16
N GLY A 178 6.83 18.17 8.98
CA GLY A 178 7.48 19.00 9.99
C GLY A 178 8.31 20.14 9.41
N CYS A 179 8.84 19.95 8.19
CA CYS A 179 9.56 21.01 7.49
C CYS A 179 8.66 22.11 6.93
N LEU A 180 7.37 21.83 6.64
CA LEU A 180 6.43 22.74 5.97
C LEU A 180 5.66 23.67 6.91
N GLU A 181 5.64 23.36 8.22
CA GLU A 181 4.94 24.12 9.26
C GLU A 181 5.88 24.98 10.12
N ALA A 182 7.15 25.05 9.75
CA ALA A 182 8.17 25.85 10.43
C ALA A 182 8.02 27.36 10.22
#